data_AF-A0A4Q3YZD8-F1
#
_entry.id   AF-A0A4Q3YZD8-F1
#
_cell.length_a   1.000
_cell.length_b   1.000
_cell.length_c   1.000
_cell.angle_alpha   90.00
_cell.angle_beta   90.00
_cell.angle_gamma   90.00
#
_symmetry.space_group_name_H-M   'P 1'
#
loop_
_entity.id
_entity.type
_entity.pdbx_description
1 polymer ?
#
loop_
_entity_poly.entity_id
_entity_poly.type
_entity_poly.pdbx_seq_one_letter_code
_entity_poly.pdbx_strand_id
1 'polypeptide(L)'
;MDIVDSQVHIGPGGISEMVSAMDALGIRSVLFDEYWIGTPGHPAYRINDKVFRPSAPTAELAAWTHPGRFAYLLRVETFDPQQIG
;
A
#
# COMPACT_ATOMS: atom_id res chain seq x y z
N MET A 1 -10.01 12.81 17.09
CA MET A 1 -11.16 12.09 16.52
C MET A 1 -10.67 10.71 16.12
N ASP A 2 -11.50 9.67 16.16
CA ASP A 2 -11.09 8.30 15.81
C ASP A 2 -11.51 7.99 14.36
N ILE A 3 -10.90 8.69 13.40
CA ILE A 3 -11.20 8.53 11.98
C ILE A 3 -10.18 7.58 11.35
N VAL A 4 -10.69 6.60 10.61
CA VAL A 4 -9.90 5.74 9.71
C VAL A 4 -10.31 6.07 8.28
N ASP A 5 -9.34 6.45 7.44
CA ASP A 5 -9.57 6.56 6.00
C ASP A 5 -9.24 5.21 5.35
N SER A 6 -10.19 4.62 4.63
CA SER A 6 -10.06 3.28 4.06
C SER A 6 -9.89 3.26 2.54
N GLN A 7 -9.84 4.42 1.88
CA GLN A 7 -9.76 4.50 0.42
C GLN A 7 -8.68 5.49 -0.03
N VAL A 8 -7.44 5.17 0.30
CA VAL A 8 -6.27 5.97 -0.08
C VAL A 8 -5.39 5.17 -1.05
N HIS A 9 -4.88 5.85 -2.06
CA HIS A 9 -3.81 5.33 -2.91
C HIS A 9 -2.53 6.12 -2.66
N ILE A 10 -1.45 5.41 -2.35
CA ILE A 10 -0.14 6.03 -2.11
C ILE A 10 0.84 5.46 -3.13
N GLY A 11 1.56 6.36 -3.81
CA GLY A 11 2.64 6.01 -4.72
C GLY A 11 3.98 5.82 -3.99
N PRO A 12 5.10 5.83 -4.72
CA PRO A 12 6.41 5.77 -4.10
C PRO A 12 6.68 7.06 -3.29
N GLY A 13 6.98 6.91 -2.00
CA GLY A 13 7.31 8.02 -1.09
C GLY A 13 6.10 8.77 -0.53
N GLY A 14 6.29 10.02 -0.09
CA GLY A 14 5.20 10.90 0.37
C GLY A 14 4.60 10.58 1.75
N ILE A 15 5.18 9.63 2.49
CA ILE A 15 4.62 9.16 3.76
C ILE A 15 4.66 10.26 4.84
N SER A 16 5.73 11.06 4.91
CA SER A 16 5.82 12.14 5.89
C SER A 16 4.79 13.25 5.63
N GLU A 17 4.58 13.57 4.35
CA GLU A 17 3.53 14.50 3.90
C GLU A 17 2.13 13.95 4.21
N MET A 18 1.90 12.65 3.98
CA MET A 18 0.65 11.98 4.34
C MET A 18 0.38 12.03 5.85
N VAL A 19 1.37 11.73 6.70
CA VAL A 19 1.22 11.86 8.17
C VAL A 19 0.83 13.30 8.54
N SER A 20 1.48 14.29 7.93
CA SER A 20 1.16 15.71 8.18
C SER A 20 -0.27 16.06 7.78
N ALA A 21 -0.75 15.53 6.66
CA ALA A 21 -2.13 15.70 6.21
C ALA A 21 -3.13 15.00 7.13
N MET A 22 -2.83 13.77 7.56
CA MET A 22 -3.65 13.02 8.52
C MET A 22 -3.80 13.80 9.84
N ASP A 23 -2.71 14.33 10.38
CA ASP A 23 -2.72 15.11 11.61
C ASP A 23 -3.57 16.39 11.47
N ALA A 24 -3.45 17.08 10.33
CA ALA A 24 -4.23 18.30 10.05
C ALA A 24 -5.74 18.02 9.91
N LEU A 25 -6.11 16.86 9.36
CA LEU A 25 -7.50 16.45 9.17
C LEU A 25 -8.09 15.69 10.36
N GLY A 26 -7.27 15.36 11.37
CA GLY A 26 -7.68 14.55 12.52
C GLY A 26 -7.90 13.08 12.19
N ILE A 27 -7.25 12.55 11.15
CA ILE A 27 -7.26 11.14 10.75
C ILE A 27 -6.25 10.37 11.60
N ARG A 28 -6.74 9.33 12.29
CA ARG A 28 -5.92 8.51 13.17
C ARG A 28 -5.05 7.55 12.38
N SER A 29 -5.65 6.81 11.46
CA SER A 29 -4.96 5.81 10.65
C SER A 29 -5.57 5.71 9.25
N VAL A 30 -4.81 5.11 8.34
CA VAL A 30 -5.28 4.82 6.99
C VAL A 30 -5.10 3.34 6.66
N LEU A 31 -6.08 2.79 5.95
CA LEU A 31 -5.95 1.55 5.17
C LEU A 31 -5.79 1.96 3.71
N PHE A 32 -4.69 1.56 3.08
CA PHE A 32 -4.38 2.03 1.73
C PHE A 32 -3.94 0.91 0.78
N ASP A 33 -4.06 1.17 -0.52
CA ASP A 33 -3.52 0.35 -1.60
C ASP A 33 -2.34 1.08 -2.27
N GLU A 34 -1.21 0.40 -2.41
CA GLU A 34 -0.03 1.01 -3.04
C GLU A 34 -0.21 1.04 -4.57
N TYR A 35 -0.12 2.25 -5.15
CA TYR A 35 -0.42 2.48 -6.55
C TYR A 35 0.60 3.39 -7.23
N TRP A 36 1.33 2.85 -8.20
CA TRP A 36 2.33 3.58 -8.98
C TRP A 36 1.81 3.80 -10.41
N ILE A 37 1.83 5.05 -10.87
CA ILE A 37 1.43 5.42 -12.24
C ILE A 37 2.58 5.11 -13.21
N GLY A 38 2.34 4.40 -14.32
CA GLY A 38 3.21 4.44 -15.52
C GLY A 38 3.94 3.16 -15.96
N THR A 39 3.89 2.05 -15.20
CA THR A 39 4.24 0.68 -15.65
C THR A 39 3.01 -0.22 -15.42
N PRO A 40 2.91 -1.53 -15.76
CA PRO A 40 1.62 -2.23 -15.55
C PRO A 40 1.31 -2.06 -14.07
N GLY A 41 0.23 -1.34 -13.79
CA GLY A 41 0.07 -0.62 -12.53
C GLY A 41 0.32 -1.54 -11.34
N HIS A 42 0.83 -0.95 -10.26
CA HIS A 42 1.21 -1.56 -8.98
C HIS A 42 2.70 -1.93 -8.86
N PRO A 43 3.32 -1.68 -7.68
CA PRO A 43 4.63 -2.22 -7.35
C PRO A 43 4.51 -3.75 -7.39
N ALA A 44 4.96 -4.34 -8.48
CA ALA A 44 4.85 -5.76 -8.74
C ALA A 44 5.94 -6.18 -9.71
N TYR A 45 6.36 -7.43 -9.64
CA TYR A 45 7.27 -8.02 -10.62
C TYR A 45 6.58 -9.17 -11.35
N ARG A 46 6.86 -9.27 -12.64
CA ARG A 46 6.27 -10.28 -13.52
C ARG A 46 7.03 -11.60 -13.35
N ILE A 47 6.30 -12.69 -13.10
CA ILE A 47 6.88 -14.03 -12.99
C ILE A 47 6.91 -14.71 -14.36
N ASN A 48 5.84 -14.53 -15.13
CA ASN A 48 5.69 -15.00 -16.50
C ASN A 48 4.66 -14.13 -17.22
N ASP A 49 4.22 -14.54 -18.41
CA ASP A 49 3.34 -13.69 -19.19
C ASP A 49 1.97 -13.36 -18.57
N LYS A 50 1.54 -14.12 -17.56
CA LYS A 50 0.19 -14.04 -17.00
C LYS A 50 0.15 -13.78 -15.49
N VAL A 51 1.27 -13.92 -14.80
CA VAL A 51 1.34 -13.85 -13.33
C VAL A 51 2.24 -12.70 -12.90
N PHE A 52 1.73 -11.87 -12.00
CA PHE A 52 2.47 -10.79 -11.34
C PHE A 52 2.47 -11.04 -9.83
N ARG A 53 3.63 -10.88 -9.20
CA ARG A 53 3.74 -10.86 -7.74
C ARG A 53 3.76 -9.42 -7.26
N PRO A 54 2.74 -8.97 -6.52
CA PRO A 54 2.76 -7.66 -5.91
C PRO A 54 3.87 -7.61 -4.85
N SER A 55 4.56 -6.48 -4.83
CA SER A 55 5.33 -5.99 -3.69
C SER A 55 4.57 -4.83 -3.06
N ALA A 56 4.98 -4.40 -1.87
CA ALA A 56 4.40 -3.23 -1.21
C ALA A 56 5.47 -2.44 -0.45
N PRO A 57 6.57 -2.03 -1.13
CA PRO A 57 7.74 -1.49 -0.44
C PRO A 57 7.43 -0.19 0.31
N THR A 58 6.57 0.68 -0.24
CA THR A 58 6.18 1.91 0.45
C THR A 58 5.25 1.59 1.61
N ALA A 59 4.32 0.66 1.42
CA ALA A 59 3.38 0.26 2.46
C ALA A 59 4.00 -0.48 3.63
N GLU A 60 4.89 -1.42 3.36
CA GLU A 60 5.69 -2.10 4.37
C GLU A 60 6.49 -1.05 5.15
N LEU A 61 7.26 -0.19 4.46
CA LEU A 61 8.07 0.81 5.14
C LEU A 61 7.21 1.76 5.99
N ALA A 62 6.08 2.25 5.48
CA ALA A 62 5.18 3.13 6.21
C ALA A 62 4.61 2.48 7.48
N ALA A 63 4.19 1.21 7.39
CA ALA A 63 3.70 0.45 8.53
C ALA A 63 4.79 0.23 9.59
N TRP A 64 6.04 0.01 9.15
CA TRP A 64 7.20 -0.15 10.03
C TRP A 64 7.65 1.16 10.69
N THR A 65 7.68 2.28 9.96
CA THR A 65 8.18 3.56 10.48
C THR A 65 7.14 4.36 11.25
N HIS A 66 5.85 4.08 11.04
CA HIS A 66 4.73 4.74 11.72
C HIS A 66 3.69 3.71 12.21
N PRO A 67 4.07 2.85 13.18
CA PRO A 67 3.21 1.76 13.64
C PRO A 67 1.87 2.27 14.14
N GLY A 68 0.79 1.62 13.70
CA GLY A 68 -0.58 1.97 14.04
C GLY A 68 -1.17 3.17 13.27
N ARG A 69 -0.37 3.85 12.44
CA ARG A 69 -0.86 4.91 11.52
C ARG A 69 -1.24 4.35 10.15
N PHE A 70 -0.56 3.29 9.71
CA PHE A 70 -0.75 2.69 8.39
C PHE A 70 -1.08 1.21 8.49
N ALA A 71 -2.12 0.80 7.78
CA ALA A 71 -2.39 -0.56 7.35
C ALA A 71 -2.52 -0.57 5.83
N TYR A 72 -2.32 -1.72 5.18
CA TYR A 72 -2.38 -1.79 3.72
C TYR A 72 -3.03 -3.06 3.22
N LEU A 73 -3.58 -2.97 2.02
CA LEU A 73 -4.07 -4.11 1.26
C LEU A 73 -2.93 -4.64 0.40
N LEU A 74 -2.67 -5.94 0.51
CA LEU A 74 -1.80 -6.64 -0.43
C LEU A 74 -2.68 -7.39 -1.42
N ARG A 75 -2.49 -7.09 -2.71
CA ARG A 75 -3.14 -7.83 -3.79
C ARG A 75 -2.60 -9.27 -3.82
N VAL A 76 -3.41 -10.22 -4.25
CA VAL A 76 -3.00 -11.63 -4.37
C VAL A 76 -3.32 -12.10 -5.78
N GLU A 77 -2.37 -12.73 -6.44
CA GLU A 77 -2.55 -13.32 -7.77
C GLU A 77 -2.99 -14.77 -7.61
N THR A 78 -4.26 -15.04 -7.94
CA THR A 78 -4.87 -16.37 -7.69
C THR A 78 -4.33 -17.45 -8.61
N PHE A 79 -3.63 -17.08 -9.69
CA PHE A 79 -2.94 -18.03 -10.56
C PHE A 79 -1.47 -18.27 -10.19
N ASP A 80 -0.94 -17.61 -9.15
CA ASP A 80 0.40 -17.90 -8.64
C ASP A 80 0.37 -19.13 -7.70
N PRO A 81 0.88 -20.30 -8.12
CA PRO A 81 0.81 -21.53 -7.34
C PRO A 81 1.62 -21.48 -6.03
N GLN A 82 2.50 -20.48 -5.85
CA GLN A 82 3.28 -20.30 -4.62
C GLN A 82 2.60 -19.35 -3.62
N GLN A 83 1.54 -18.64 -4.02
CA GLN A 83 0.85 -17.66 -3.18
C GLN A 83 -0.36 -18.26 -2.45
N ILE A 84 -0.86 -19.41 -2.90
CA ILE A 84 -1.90 -20.19 -2.23
C ILE A 84 -1.20 -21.28 -1.40
N GLY A 85 -1.13 -21.07 -0.08
CA GLY A 85 -0.66 -22.08 0.88
C GLY A 85 -1.61 -23.24 1.03
#